data_AF-A0A7Y2L9E4-F1
#
_entry.id   AF-A0A7Y2L9E4-F1
#
_cell.length_a   1.000
_cell.length_b   1.000
_cell.length_c   1.000
_cell.angle_alpha   90.00
_cell.angle_beta   90.00
_cell.angle_gamma   90.00
#
_symmetry.space_group_name_H-M   'P 1'
#
loop_
_entity.id
_entity.type
_entity.pdbx_description
1 polymer ?
#
loop_
_entity_poly.entity_id
_entity_poly.type
_entity_poly.pdbx_seq_one_letter_code
_entity_poly.pdbx_strand_id
1 'polypeptide(L)'
;MIVSASRRTDIPAFYSEWFFKRLEKGFVMVRNPFNFHQVTKVPLTKNWVEGFVFWTKNPAEMMKKLYLLEEYPYYFLFTLNPYDKAIERNVPDKDLVIKIFQNLSKTIGRERVIWRYDPIILTPEFDIKYHVDSFKWLTSHLADFTEKCIISFVTFYPKIEKNLRKIGAHPVSREEKIEVASKFYEIAKENGIKIEVCAEEEDLSPFGVFPAKCVDKSLIERISGKKLQVKKDKNQRKFCGCDESVDIGTYDTCLHGCIYCYANSSREAIRKNVKNFDINSPLLCSHLVEGDIVREKTKG
;
A
#
# COMPACT_ATOMS: atom_id res chain seq x y z
N MET A 1 3.37 9.92 15.63
CA MET A 1 2.35 9.54 14.64
C MET A 1 2.92 8.48 13.72
N ILE A 2 2.06 7.67 13.13
CA ILE A 2 2.44 6.75 12.05
C ILE A 2 2.54 7.53 10.73
N VAL A 3 3.59 7.26 9.94
CA VAL A 3 3.79 7.84 8.61
C VAL A 3 3.55 6.78 7.53
N SER A 4 2.63 7.06 6.60
CA SER A 4 2.30 6.18 5.46
C SER A 4 3.05 6.67 4.21
N ALA A 5 3.88 5.80 3.63
CA ALA A 5 4.77 6.10 2.52
C ALA A 5 4.62 5.10 1.34
N SER A 6 3.53 5.08 0.58
CA SER A 6 2.30 5.87 0.67
C SER A 6 1.16 5.15 -0.07
N ARG A 7 -0.08 5.42 0.29
CA ARG A 7 -1.29 4.92 -0.41
C ARG A 7 -1.48 5.52 -1.80
N ARG A 8 -0.88 6.68 -2.06
CA ARG A 8 -1.09 7.49 -3.29
C ARG A 8 -0.01 7.27 -4.32
N THR A 9 1.14 6.75 -3.92
CA THR A 9 2.25 6.46 -4.83
C THR A 9 3.22 5.45 -4.21
N ASP A 10 3.89 4.68 -5.05
CA ASP A 10 4.87 3.68 -4.62
C ASP A 10 6.22 4.37 -4.37
N ILE A 11 6.34 5.00 -3.20
CA ILE A 11 7.58 5.66 -2.76
C ILE A 11 8.75 4.67 -2.73
N PRO A 12 8.63 3.45 -2.17
CA PRO A 12 9.74 2.50 -2.18
C PRO A 12 10.25 2.13 -3.58
N ALA A 13 9.37 2.07 -4.58
CA ALA A 13 9.76 1.73 -5.95
C ALA A 13 10.39 2.89 -6.72
N PHE A 14 9.88 4.12 -6.56
CA PHE A 14 10.20 5.23 -7.46
C PHE A 14 10.87 6.43 -6.79
N TYR A 15 10.74 6.56 -5.47
CA TYR A 15 11.10 7.78 -4.74
C TYR A 15 11.85 7.49 -3.42
N SER A 16 12.53 6.34 -3.34
CA SER A 16 13.28 5.90 -2.16
C SER A 16 14.38 6.89 -1.78
N GLU A 17 15.16 7.35 -2.76
CA GLU A 17 16.21 8.35 -2.58
C GLU A 17 15.68 9.67 -2.01
N TRP A 18 14.55 10.13 -2.54
CA TRP A 18 13.88 11.32 -2.03
C TRP A 18 13.40 11.11 -0.59
N PHE A 19 12.80 9.96 -0.27
CA PHE A 19 12.34 9.63 1.08
C PHE A 19 13.51 9.65 2.08
N PHE A 20 14.63 9.01 1.77
CA PHE A 20 15.80 9.02 2.66
C PHE A 20 16.40 10.41 2.83
N LYS A 21 16.39 11.23 1.77
CA LYS A 21 16.79 12.63 1.89
C LYS A 21 15.85 13.44 2.79
N ARG A 22 14.54 13.17 2.75
CA ARG A 22 13.59 13.80 3.69
C ARG A 22 13.81 13.32 5.12
N LEU A 23 14.10 12.03 5.30
CA LEU A 23 14.42 11.44 6.60
C LEU A 23 15.66 12.09 7.21
N GLU A 24 16.74 12.26 6.42
CA GLU A 24 17.97 12.96 6.81
C GLU A 24 17.68 14.42 7.19
N LYS A 25 16.86 15.13 6.42
CA LYS A 25 16.45 16.51 6.74
C LYS A 25 15.48 16.61 7.92
N GLY A 26 14.96 15.48 8.41
CA GLY A 26 14.07 15.42 9.57
C GLY A 26 12.64 15.90 9.30
N PHE A 27 12.25 16.17 8.05
CA PHE A 27 10.88 16.53 7.70
C PHE A 27 10.55 16.31 6.21
N VAL A 28 9.27 16.24 5.92
CA VAL A 28 8.69 16.30 4.57
C VAL A 28 7.54 17.29 4.53
N MET A 29 7.25 17.87 3.37
CA MET A 29 6.08 18.71 3.16
C MET A 29 5.09 17.99 2.24
N VAL A 30 3.82 18.01 2.61
CA VAL A 30 2.74 17.33 1.90
C VAL A 30 1.71 18.37 1.48
N ARG A 31 1.49 18.49 0.16
CA ARG A 31 0.45 19.36 -0.39
C ARG A 31 -0.92 18.69 -0.20
N ASN A 32 -1.90 19.45 0.29
CA ASN A 32 -3.26 18.96 0.41
C ASN A 32 -3.86 18.77 -1.01
N PRO A 33 -4.31 17.55 -1.37
CA PRO A 33 -4.84 17.29 -2.70
C PRO A 33 -6.17 17.99 -3.00
N PHE A 34 -6.90 18.44 -1.98
CA PHE A 34 -8.20 19.12 -2.11
C PHE A 34 -8.11 20.64 -1.90
N ASN A 35 -7.01 21.13 -1.33
CA ASN A 35 -6.75 22.56 -1.18
C ASN A 35 -5.29 22.84 -1.51
N PHE A 36 -5.03 23.22 -2.75
CA PHE A 36 -3.68 23.29 -3.31
C PHE A 36 -2.74 24.14 -2.45
N HIS A 37 -3.17 25.32 -1.99
CA HIS A 37 -2.32 26.23 -1.20
C HIS A 37 -2.12 25.81 0.26
N GLN A 38 -2.76 24.74 0.72
CA GLN A 38 -2.48 24.19 2.04
C GLN A 38 -1.35 23.17 1.95
N VAL A 39 -0.25 23.45 2.65
CA VAL A 39 0.89 22.55 2.75
C VAL A 39 1.10 22.17 4.20
N THR A 40 1.25 20.88 4.48
CA THR A 40 1.55 20.39 5.83
C THR A 40 3.02 20.00 5.91
N LYS A 41 3.77 20.60 6.82
CA LYS A 41 5.11 20.15 7.20
C LYS A 41 4.99 19.03 8.23
N VAL A 42 5.48 17.85 7.89
CA VAL A 42 5.41 16.63 8.69
C VAL A 42 6.81 16.33 9.22
N PRO A 43 7.04 16.39 10.54
CA PRO A 43 8.31 15.99 11.11
C PRO A 43 8.58 14.51 10.87
N LEU A 44 9.83 14.16 10.57
CA LEU A 44 10.31 12.79 10.38
C LEU A 44 11.35 12.39 11.43
N THR A 45 11.46 13.16 12.52
CA THR A 45 12.39 12.90 13.61
C THR A 45 11.96 11.69 14.45
N LYS A 46 12.92 11.01 15.08
CA LYS A 46 12.70 9.82 15.93
C LYS A 46 11.68 10.03 17.05
N ASN A 47 11.71 11.20 17.68
CA ASN A 47 10.76 11.52 18.75
C ASN A 47 9.35 11.77 18.19
N TRP A 48 9.18 12.01 16.89
CA TRP A 48 7.89 12.30 16.28
C TRP A 48 7.25 11.08 15.60
N VAL A 49 8.06 10.33 14.84
CA VAL A 49 7.62 9.15 14.09
C VAL A 49 7.50 7.95 15.03
N GLU A 50 6.29 7.40 15.11
CA GLU A 50 6.02 6.16 15.86
C GLU A 50 6.18 4.90 15.02
N GLY A 51 6.17 5.05 13.69
CA GLY A 51 6.54 4.01 12.74
C GLY A 51 6.23 4.37 11.30
N PHE A 52 6.89 3.70 10.37
CA PHE A 52 6.66 3.84 8.93
C PHE A 52 5.87 2.66 8.36
N VAL A 53 4.92 2.96 7.49
CA VAL A 53 4.19 1.96 6.70
C VAL A 53 4.48 2.20 5.23
N PHE A 54 5.26 1.32 4.63
CA PHE A 54 5.64 1.40 3.22
C PHE A 54 4.66 0.64 2.36
N TRP A 55 4.22 1.23 1.25
CA TRP A 55 3.32 0.59 0.29
C TRP A 55 4.05 0.41 -1.02
N THR A 56 4.12 -0.83 -1.51
CA THR A 56 4.92 -1.08 -2.71
C THR A 56 4.51 -2.34 -3.46
N LYS A 57 4.87 -2.36 -4.74
CA LYS A 57 4.94 -3.58 -5.57
C LYS A 57 6.38 -3.97 -5.89
N ASN A 58 7.35 -3.10 -5.62
CA ASN A 58 8.76 -3.31 -5.93
C ASN A 58 9.69 -2.44 -5.06
N PRO A 59 10.07 -2.88 -3.85
CA PRO A 59 10.97 -2.13 -2.97
C PRO A 59 12.46 -2.30 -3.28
N ALA A 60 12.84 -2.92 -4.41
CA ALA A 60 14.23 -3.32 -4.67
C ALA A 60 15.24 -2.17 -4.53
N GLU A 61 14.89 -0.96 -4.98
CA GLU A 61 15.76 0.22 -4.82
C GLU A 61 15.86 0.67 -3.36
N MET A 62 14.74 0.68 -2.63
CA MET A 62 14.72 1.04 -1.21
C MET A 62 15.50 0.04 -0.34
N MET A 63 15.48 -1.25 -0.71
CA MET A 63 16.14 -2.33 0.04
C MET A 63 17.64 -2.06 0.25
N LYS A 64 18.30 -1.41 -0.70
CA LYS A 64 19.73 -1.06 -0.65
C LYS A 64 20.09 -0.12 0.50
N LYS A 65 19.10 0.56 1.09
CA LYS A 65 19.27 1.62 2.10
C LYS A 65 18.43 1.40 3.36
N LEU A 66 17.93 0.18 3.60
CA LEU A 66 17.15 -0.12 4.80
C LEU A 66 17.93 0.08 6.11
N TYR A 67 19.27 0.01 6.08
CA TYR A 67 20.11 0.33 7.23
C TYR A 67 19.87 1.76 7.77
N LEU A 68 19.40 2.70 6.93
CA LEU A 68 19.03 4.05 7.36
C LEU A 68 17.73 4.09 8.19
N LEU A 69 17.02 2.98 8.33
CA LEU A 69 15.78 2.85 9.10
C LEU A 69 15.94 2.03 10.38
N GLU A 70 17.16 1.59 10.74
CA GLU A 70 17.40 0.71 11.90
C GLU A 70 16.77 1.22 13.20
N GLU A 71 16.69 2.53 13.38
CA GLU A 71 16.17 3.17 14.59
C GLU A 71 14.66 3.46 14.54
N TYR A 72 13.98 3.11 13.45
CA TYR A 72 12.55 3.29 13.28
C TYR A 72 11.84 1.94 13.21
N PRO A 73 10.70 1.76 13.89
CA PRO A 73 9.84 0.63 13.59
C PRO A 73 9.16 0.87 12.24
N TYR A 74 9.12 -0.16 11.40
CA TYR A 74 8.46 -0.08 10.10
C TYR A 74 8.02 -1.46 9.62
N TYR A 75 7.07 -1.47 8.69
CA TYR A 75 6.73 -2.65 7.92
C TYR A 75 6.32 -2.27 6.50
N PHE A 76 6.32 -3.28 5.62
CA PHE A 76 5.95 -3.17 4.22
C PHE A 76 4.59 -3.82 3.99
N LEU A 77 3.71 -3.08 3.35
CA LEU A 77 2.55 -3.57 2.64
C LEU A 77 2.98 -3.85 1.19
N PHE A 78 3.29 -5.11 0.91
CA PHE A 78 3.79 -5.54 -0.38
C PHE A 78 2.64 -6.12 -1.22
N THR A 79 2.20 -5.36 -2.22
CA THR A 79 1.19 -5.82 -3.17
C THR A 79 1.79 -6.73 -4.23
N LEU A 80 1.34 -7.98 -4.25
CA LEU A 80 1.73 -8.98 -5.23
C LEU A 80 0.45 -9.70 -5.68
N ASN A 81 0.04 -9.43 -6.92
CA ASN A 81 -1.12 -10.01 -7.59
C ASN A 81 -0.65 -10.94 -8.73
N PRO A 82 -1.52 -11.82 -9.28
CA PRO A 82 -1.14 -12.72 -10.37
C PRO A 82 -1.20 -12.08 -11.75
N TYR A 83 -1.62 -10.81 -11.85
CA TYR A 83 -1.87 -10.19 -13.15
C TYR A 83 -0.60 -9.94 -13.95
N ASP A 84 -0.78 -9.90 -15.26
CA ASP A 84 0.26 -9.65 -16.25
C ASP A 84 0.40 -8.14 -16.58
N LYS A 85 1.12 -7.84 -17.66
CA LYS A 85 1.37 -6.47 -18.13
C LYS A 85 0.14 -5.79 -18.75
N ALA A 86 -0.92 -6.52 -19.09
CA ALA A 86 -2.16 -5.92 -19.55
C ALA A 86 -2.84 -5.15 -18.41
N ILE A 87 -2.76 -5.68 -17.18
CA ILE A 87 -3.33 -5.10 -15.97
C ILE A 87 -2.31 -4.25 -15.21
N GLU A 88 -1.08 -4.74 -15.07
CA GLU A 88 0.02 -4.17 -14.27
C GLU A 88 1.24 -3.84 -15.13
N ARG A 89 1.07 -2.87 -16.05
CA ARG A 89 1.99 -2.60 -17.16
C ARG A 89 3.47 -2.49 -16.81
N ASN A 90 3.83 -1.75 -15.77
CA ASN A 90 5.22 -1.48 -15.44
C ASN A 90 5.69 -2.19 -14.17
N VAL A 91 4.89 -3.09 -13.62
CA VAL A 91 5.29 -3.93 -12.47
C VAL A 91 6.23 -5.01 -13.00
N PRO A 92 7.37 -5.32 -12.34
CA PRO A 92 8.27 -6.37 -12.81
C PRO A 92 7.59 -7.75 -12.88
N ASP A 93 8.23 -8.66 -13.62
CA ASP A 93 7.70 -10.01 -13.84
C ASP A 93 7.56 -10.78 -12.53
N LYS A 94 6.63 -11.74 -12.47
CA LYS A 94 6.24 -12.38 -11.20
C LYS A 94 7.38 -13.06 -10.48
N ASP A 95 8.23 -13.81 -11.18
CA ASP A 95 9.39 -14.47 -10.57
C ASP A 95 10.35 -13.49 -9.91
N LEU A 96 10.57 -12.33 -10.53
CA LEU A 96 11.43 -11.29 -9.97
C LEU A 96 10.77 -10.65 -8.74
N VAL A 97 9.48 -10.33 -8.81
CA VAL A 97 8.75 -9.74 -7.66
C VAL A 97 8.68 -10.70 -6.48
N ILE A 98 8.50 -12.00 -6.72
CA ILE A 98 8.56 -13.04 -5.68
C ILE A 98 9.95 -13.08 -5.04
N LYS A 99 11.02 -13.10 -5.84
CA LYS A 99 12.40 -13.05 -5.30
C LYS A 99 12.64 -11.80 -4.45
N ILE A 100 12.15 -10.65 -4.89
CA ILE A 100 12.26 -9.38 -4.15
C ILE A 100 11.49 -9.47 -2.82
N PHE A 101 10.27 -10.02 -2.83
CA PHE A 101 9.47 -10.25 -1.62
C PHE A 101 10.22 -11.14 -0.62
N GLN A 102 10.71 -12.29 -1.08
CA GLN A 102 11.43 -13.25 -0.25
C GLN A 102 12.71 -12.63 0.33
N ASN A 103 13.47 -11.89 -0.48
CA ASN A 103 14.69 -11.23 -0.03
C ASN A 103 14.40 -10.12 0.99
N LEU A 104 13.34 -9.33 0.78
CA LEU A 104 12.91 -8.34 1.76
C LEU A 104 12.59 -9.02 3.10
N SER A 105 11.77 -10.06 3.06
CA SER A 105 11.36 -10.81 4.25
C SER A 105 12.55 -11.42 5.00
N LYS A 106 13.50 -12.04 4.29
CA LYS A 106 14.76 -12.53 4.87
C LYS A 106 15.59 -11.42 5.54
N THR A 107 15.49 -10.19 5.03
CA THR A 107 16.27 -9.05 5.53
C THR A 107 15.64 -8.42 6.76
N ILE A 108 14.31 -8.28 6.81
CA ILE A 108 13.62 -7.49 7.84
C ILE A 108 12.69 -8.30 8.75
N GLY A 109 12.56 -9.61 8.51
CA GLY A 109 11.62 -10.47 9.20
C GLY A 109 10.27 -10.56 8.49
N ARG A 110 9.69 -11.77 8.47
CA ARG A 110 8.43 -12.05 7.80
C ARG A 110 7.23 -11.34 8.41
N GLU A 111 7.29 -11.01 9.70
CA GLU A 111 6.28 -10.22 10.41
C GLU A 111 6.20 -8.77 9.91
N ARG A 112 7.27 -8.28 9.27
CA ARG A 112 7.34 -6.92 8.70
C ARG A 112 7.04 -6.86 7.21
N VAL A 113 6.75 -7.99 6.55
CA VAL A 113 6.39 -8.04 5.13
C VAL A 113 4.98 -8.60 4.99
N ILE A 114 4.02 -7.69 4.85
CA ILE A 114 2.61 -8.02 4.76
C ILE A 114 2.24 -8.18 3.29
N TRP A 115 1.87 -9.39 2.89
CA TRP A 115 1.39 -9.62 1.54
C TRP A 115 0.04 -8.95 1.34
N ARG A 116 -0.13 -8.27 0.21
CA ARG A 116 -1.42 -7.77 -0.24
C ARG A 116 -1.78 -8.39 -1.58
N TYR A 117 -2.82 -9.21 -1.58
CA TYR A 117 -3.52 -9.62 -2.81
C TYR A 117 -4.64 -8.61 -3.04
N ASP A 118 -4.26 -7.45 -3.56
CA ASP A 118 -5.15 -6.31 -3.71
C ASP A 118 -4.93 -5.58 -5.05
N PRO A 119 -5.97 -5.36 -5.86
CA PRO A 119 -7.35 -5.86 -5.68
C PRO A 119 -7.58 -7.21 -6.38
N ILE A 120 -8.58 -7.95 -5.92
CA ILE A 120 -9.23 -9.05 -6.65
C ILE A 120 -10.17 -8.44 -7.68
N ILE A 121 -10.00 -8.80 -8.96
CA ILE A 121 -10.76 -8.29 -10.10
C ILE A 121 -11.36 -9.51 -10.82
N LEU A 122 -12.68 -9.67 -10.76
CA LEU A 122 -13.33 -10.73 -11.51
C LEU A 122 -13.67 -10.27 -12.93
N THR A 123 -13.29 -11.08 -13.90
CA THR A 123 -13.63 -10.96 -15.32
C THR A 123 -13.86 -12.37 -15.89
N PRO A 124 -14.32 -12.52 -17.14
CA PRO A 124 -14.36 -13.83 -17.79
C PRO A 124 -12.99 -14.53 -17.89
N GLU A 125 -11.89 -13.78 -17.90
CA GLU A 125 -10.51 -14.31 -17.95
C GLU A 125 -9.95 -14.55 -16.55
N PHE A 126 -10.25 -13.67 -15.59
CA PHE A 126 -9.84 -13.75 -14.19
C PHE A 126 -11.01 -14.18 -13.33
N ASP A 127 -11.51 -15.39 -13.57
CA ASP A 127 -12.61 -15.94 -12.80
C ASP A 127 -12.15 -16.40 -11.39
N ILE A 128 -13.09 -16.89 -10.59
CA ILE A 128 -12.80 -17.38 -9.24
C ILE A 128 -11.75 -18.51 -9.28
N LYS A 129 -11.81 -19.41 -10.28
CA LYS A 129 -10.88 -20.52 -10.40
C LYS A 129 -9.45 -20.02 -10.65
N TYR A 130 -9.28 -19.08 -11.57
CA TYR A 130 -8.01 -18.42 -11.84
C TYR A 130 -7.42 -17.80 -10.57
N HIS A 131 -8.25 -17.09 -9.79
CA HIS A 131 -7.84 -16.49 -8.53
C HIS A 131 -7.42 -17.52 -7.49
N VAL A 132 -8.14 -18.63 -7.37
CA VAL A 132 -7.84 -19.71 -6.42
C VAL A 132 -6.53 -20.43 -6.79
N ASP A 133 -6.36 -20.79 -8.07
CA ASP A 133 -5.13 -21.42 -8.55
C ASP A 133 -3.92 -20.48 -8.36
N SER A 134 -4.09 -19.21 -8.71
CA SER A 134 -3.08 -18.17 -8.55
C SER A 134 -2.71 -17.93 -7.08
N PHE A 135 -3.70 -17.85 -6.20
CA PHE A 135 -3.48 -17.67 -4.77
C PHE A 135 -2.76 -18.87 -4.16
N LYS A 136 -3.11 -20.10 -4.56
CA LYS A 136 -2.40 -21.32 -4.16
C LYS A 136 -0.94 -21.31 -4.62
N TRP A 137 -0.69 -20.95 -5.88
CA TRP A 137 0.65 -20.83 -6.41
C TRP A 137 1.46 -19.75 -5.69
N LEU A 138 0.92 -18.56 -5.48
CA LEU A 138 1.62 -17.50 -4.74
C LEU A 138 1.88 -17.90 -3.29
N THR A 139 0.90 -18.52 -2.63
CA THR A 139 1.04 -19.00 -1.25
C THR A 139 2.21 -19.97 -1.12
N SER A 140 2.39 -20.93 -2.05
CA SER A 140 3.50 -21.88 -2.00
C SER A 140 4.88 -21.24 -2.13
N HIS A 141 4.97 -20.00 -2.63
CA HIS A 141 6.22 -19.25 -2.73
C HIS A 141 6.43 -18.25 -1.58
N LEU A 142 5.36 -17.89 -0.85
CA LEU A 142 5.37 -16.77 0.10
C LEU A 142 5.12 -17.19 1.55
N ALA A 143 4.62 -18.40 1.82
CA ALA A 143 4.22 -18.85 3.17
C ALA A 143 5.30 -18.70 4.24
N ASP A 144 6.55 -19.01 3.91
CA ASP A 144 7.68 -18.86 4.85
C ASP A 144 8.13 -17.39 5.03
N PHE A 145 7.64 -16.49 4.18
CA PHE A 145 8.10 -15.11 4.04
C PHE A 145 7.07 -14.07 4.49
N THR A 146 5.88 -14.47 4.91
CA THR A 146 4.88 -13.59 5.54
C THR A 146 4.12 -14.31 6.62
N GLU A 147 3.58 -13.58 7.59
CA GLU A 147 2.60 -14.11 8.56
C GLU A 147 1.15 -13.88 8.12
N LYS A 148 0.91 -12.89 7.25
CA LYS A 148 -0.45 -12.48 6.88
C LYS A 148 -0.58 -11.97 5.45
N CYS A 149 -1.76 -12.18 4.89
CA CYS A 149 -2.20 -11.66 3.60
C CYS A 149 -3.45 -10.80 3.78
N ILE A 150 -3.40 -9.58 3.27
CA ILE A 150 -4.57 -8.69 3.19
C ILE A 150 -5.13 -8.77 1.78
N ILE A 151 -6.43 -9.08 1.68
CA ILE A 151 -7.16 -9.09 0.42
C ILE A 151 -8.13 -7.91 0.34
N SER A 152 -8.49 -7.52 -0.87
CA SER A 152 -9.65 -6.64 -1.10
C SER A 152 -10.21 -6.85 -2.49
N PHE A 153 -11.49 -6.58 -2.65
CA PHE A 153 -12.17 -6.63 -3.94
C PHE A 153 -12.12 -5.26 -4.62
N VAL A 154 -11.99 -5.24 -5.95
CA VAL A 154 -11.85 -3.99 -6.69
C VAL A 154 -13.07 -3.09 -6.50
N THR A 155 -12.84 -1.83 -6.18
CA THR A 155 -13.90 -0.82 -6.08
C THR A 155 -13.98 -0.03 -7.39
N PHE A 156 -15.19 0.09 -7.95
CA PHE A 156 -15.43 0.81 -9.20
C PHE A 156 -15.49 2.32 -8.95
N TYR A 157 -14.34 2.95 -8.78
CA TYR A 157 -14.27 4.41 -8.73
C TYR A 157 -14.54 5.01 -10.13
N PRO A 158 -15.20 6.18 -10.22
CA PRO A 158 -15.50 6.82 -11.51
C PRO A 158 -14.29 6.96 -12.44
N LYS A 159 -13.10 7.17 -11.84
CA LYS A 159 -11.82 7.36 -12.54
C LYS A 159 -11.32 6.12 -13.28
N ILE A 160 -11.61 4.93 -12.75
CA ILE A 160 -11.08 3.64 -13.27
C ILE A 160 -12.15 2.74 -13.87
N GLU A 161 -13.43 3.05 -13.63
CA GLU A 161 -14.57 2.24 -14.08
C GLU A 161 -14.52 1.94 -15.58
N LYS A 162 -14.22 2.94 -16.43
CA LYS A 162 -14.09 2.73 -17.88
C LYS A 162 -13.00 1.71 -18.22
N ASN A 163 -11.89 1.69 -17.49
CA ASN A 163 -10.80 0.75 -17.74
C ASN A 163 -11.15 -0.66 -17.26
N LEU A 164 -11.83 -0.77 -16.11
CA LEU A 164 -12.32 -2.04 -15.57
C LEU A 164 -13.37 -2.66 -16.52
N ARG A 165 -14.35 -1.88 -16.97
CA ARG A 165 -15.37 -2.38 -17.92
C ARG A 165 -14.78 -2.83 -19.25
N LYS A 166 -13.70 -2.20 -19.73
CA LYS A 166 -13.01 -2.59 -20.96
C LYS A 166 -12.39 -3.99 -20.92
N ILE A 167 -12.01 -4.46 -19.73
CA ILE A 167 -11.50 -5.82 -19.54
C ILE A 167 -12.60 -6.80 -19.11
N GLY A 168 -13.87 -6.38 -19.21
CA GLY A 168 -15.01 -7.21 -18.80
C GLY A 168 -15.17 -7.35 -17.29
N ALA A 169 -14.58 -6.48 -16.48
CA ALA A 169 -14.75 -6.57 -15.03
C ALA A 169 -16.14 -6.11 -14.58
N HIS A 170 -16.68 -6.80 -13.57
CA HIS A 170 -17.92 -6.46 -12.90
C HIS A 170 -17.71 -6.19 -11.39
N PRO A 171 -18.61 -5.44 -10.73
CA PRO A 171 -18.64 -5.36 -9.28
C PRO A 171 -18.83 -6.77 -8.69
N VAL A 172 -17.95 -7.17 -7.78
CA VAL A 172 -17.96 -8.50 -7.16
C VAL A 172 -19.18 -8.63 -6.25
N SER A 173 -20.02 -9.64 -6.49
CA SER A 173 -21.23 -9.89 -5.69
C SER A 173 -20.87 -10.40 -4.29
N ARG A 174 -21.84 -10.38 -3.38
CA ARG A 174 -21.67 -10.92 -2.03
C ARG A 174 -21.31 -12.42 -2.07
N GLU A 175 -21.98 -13.17 -2.93
CA GLU A 175 -21.77 -14.62 -3.09
C GLU A 175 -20.35 -14.90 -3.61
N GLU A 176 -19.90 -14.13 -4.61
CA GLU A 176 -18.54 -14.24 -5.15
C GLU A 176 -17.48 -13.88 -4.09
N LYS A 177 -17.70 -12.81 -3.30
CA LYS A 177 -16.80 -12.42 -2.20
C LYS A 177 -16.68 -13.54 -1.18
N ILE A 178 -17.79 -14.13 -0.76
CA ILE A 178 -17.83 -15.25 0.20
C ILE A 178 -17.08 -16.45 -0.37
N GLU A 179 -17.33 -16.81 -1.63
CA GLU A 179 -16.69 -17.95 -2.26
C GLU A 179 -15.17 -17.78 -2.35
N VAL A 180 -14.70 -16.63 -2.85
CA VAL A 180 -13.28 -16.33 -2.95
C VAL A 180 -12.63 -16.30 -1.57
N ALA A 181 -13.23 -15.59 -0.61
CA ALA A 181 -12.68 -15.46 0.74
C ALA A 181 -12.58 -16.82 1.46
N SER A 182 -13.60 -17.67 1.34
CA SER A 182 -13.61 -19.00 1.95
C SER A 182 -12.53 -19.90 1.35
N LYS A 183 -12.39 -19.92 0.02
CA LYS A 183 -11.36 -20.70 -0.66
C LYS A 183 -9.94 -20.21 -0.33
N PHE A 184 -9.75 -18.89 -0.25
CA PHE A 184 -8.47 -18.30 0.12
C PHE A 184 -8.11 -18.59 1.58
N TYR A 185 -9.11 -18.57 2.48
CA TYR A 185 -8.91 -18.92 3.88
C TYR A 185 -8.40 -20.35 4.05
N GLU A 186 -9.01 -21.35 3.40
CA GLU A 186 -8.55 -22.74 3.51
C GLU A 186 -7.10 -22.90 3.03
N ILE A 187 -6.75 -22.32 1.87
CA ILE A 187 -5.38 -22.33 1.35
C ILE A 187 -4.41 -21.66 2.33
N ALA A 188 -4.77 -20.48 2.84
CA ALA A 188 -3.91 -19.72 3.73
C ALA A 188 -3.71 -20.43 5.07
N LYS A 189 -4.77 -21.02 5.63
CA LYS A 189 -4.75 -21.78 6.88
C LYS A 189 -3.84 -23.00 6.78
N GLU A 190 -3.91 -23.77 5.69
CA GLU A 190 -3.02 -24.91 5.43
C GLU A 190 -1.54 -24.51 5.39
N ASN A 191 -1.25 -23.25 5.06
CA ASN A 191 0.11 -22.71 4.93
C ASN A 191 0.50 -21.76 6.08
N GLY A 192 -0.28 -21.71 7.16
CA GLY A 192 0.02 -20.88 8.33
C GLY A 192 0.00 -19.36 8.07
N ILE A 193 -0.71 -18.91 7.03
CA ILE A 193 -0.90 -17.49 6.71
C ILE A 193 -2.26 -17.03 7.26
N LYS A 194 -2.27 -15.92 8.00
CA LYS A 194 -3.53 -15.26 8.39
C LYS A 194 -4.10 -14.48 7.21
N ILE A 195 -5.39 -14.66 6.90
CA ILE A 195 -6.11 -13.87 5.91
C ILE A 195 -6.95 -12.78 6.58
N GLU A 196 -6.88 -11.56 6.05
CA GLU A 196 -7.70 -10.42 6.46
C GLU A 196 -8.24 -9.67 5.23
N VAL A 197 -9.39 -8.99 5.36
CA VAL A 197 -10.05 -8.25 4.26
C VAL A 197 -10.08 -6.74 4.52
N CYS A 198 -9.69 -5.93 3.53
CA CYS A 198 -9.58 -4.48 3.70
C CYS A 198 -10.87 -3.71 3.38
N ALA A 199 -11.49 -3.16 4.42
CA ALA A 199 -12.61 -2.20 4.34
C ALA A 199 -13.82 -2.71 3.54
N GLU A 200 -14.15 -3.98 3.78
CA GLU A 200 -15.32 -4.65 3.23
C GLU A 200 -16.53 -4.44 4.15
N GLU A 201 -17.72 -4.31 3.56
CA GLU A 201 -18.98 -4.17 4.31
C GLU A 201 -19.47 -5.51 4.84
N GLU A 202 -19.30 -6.56 4.05
CA GLU A 202 -19.70 -7.91 4.38
C GLU A 202 -18.88 -8.48 5.53
N ASP A 203 -19.57 -9.04 6.52
CA ASP A 203 -18.93 -9.82 7.57
C ASP A 203 -18.50 -11.18 7.03
N LEU A 204 -17.20 -11.35 6.82
CA LEU A 204 -16.58 -12.60 6.39
C LEU A 204 -15.98 -13.40 7.56
N SER A 205 -16.18 -12.96 8.81
CA SER A 205 -15.65 -13.65 9.99
C SER A 205 -16.18 -15.09 10.17
N PRO A 206 -17.42 -15.46 9.75
CA PRO A 206 -17.85 -16.86 9.77
C PRO A 206 -17.01 -17.80 8.91
N PHE A 207 -16.27 -17.24 7.94
CA PHE A 207 -15.38 -17.97 7.04
C PHE A 207 -13.90 -17.82 7.44
N GLY A 208 -13.63 -17.33 8.66
CA GLY A 208 -12.27 -17.16 9.18
C GLY A 208 -11.52 -15.95 8.63
N VAL A 209 -12.20 -15.05 7.89
CA VAL A 209 -11.62 -13.84 7.30
C VAL A 209 -12.03 -12.61 8.09
N PHE A 210 -11.06 -11.94 8.71
CA PHE A 210 -11.34 -10.82 9.62
C PHE A 210 -11.01 -9.46 8.98
N PRO A 211 -11.61 -8.35 9.45
CA PRO A 211 -11.28 -7.02 8.96
C PRO A 211 -9.80 -6.67 9.14
N ALA A 212 -9.16 -6.23 8.04
CA ALA A 212 -7.75 -5.85 8.01
C ALA A 212 -7.53 -4.41 8.49
N LYS A 213 -6.34 -4.19 9.05
CA LYS A 213 -5.74 -2.86 9.21
C LYS A 213 -4.49 -2.76 8.35
N CYS A 214 -4.56 -2.01 7.26
CA CYS A 214 -3.36 -1.74 6.45
C CYS A 214 -2.36 -0.87 7.23
N VAL A 215 -2.86 0.17 7.91
CA VAL A 215 -2.10 0.89 8.95
C VAL A 215 -2.54 0.34 10.30
N ASP A 216 -1.66 -0.43 10.93
CA ASP A 216 -1.94 -1.24 12.11
C ASP A 216 -0.99 -0.88 13.24
N LYS A 217 -1.50 -0.14 14.23
CA LYS A 217 -0.71 0.23 15.39
C LYS A 217 -0.22 -0.99 16.15
N SER A 218 -1.01 -2.07 16.22
CA SER A 218 -0.65 -3.25 17.02
C SER A 218 0.57 -3.97 16.45
N LEU A 219 0.72 -3.98 15.12
CA LEU A 219 1.93 -4.47 14.46
C LEU A 219 3.14 -3.59 14.78
N ILE A 220 2.98 -2.26 14.77
CA ILE A 220 4.07 -1.34 15.13
C ILE A 220 4.44 -1.50 16.61
N GLU A 221 3.47 -1.71 17.51
CA GLU A 221 3.73 -2.00 18.91
C GLU A 221 4.52 -3.30 19.09
N ARG A 222 4.15 -4.36 18.35
CA ARG A 222 4.88 -5.64 18.34
C ARG A 222 6.31 -5.47 17.84
N ILE A 223 6.52 -4.71 16.76
CA ILE A 223 7.84 -4.47 16.17
C ILE A 223 8.72 -3.60 17.07
N SER A 224 8.15 -2.57 17.70
CA SER A 224 8.90 -1.59 18.50
C SER A 224 9.04 -1.95 19.98
N GLY A 225 8.20 -2.84 20.49
CA GLY A 225 8.06 -3.11 21.93
C GLY A 225 7.43 -1.96 22.72
N LYS A 226 6.90 -0.91 22.04
CA LYS A 226 6.34 0.29 22.67
C LYS A 226 4.85 0.41 22.40
N LYS A 227 4.08 0.87 23.38
CA LYS A 227 2.65 1.18 23.22
C LYS A 227 2.45 2.51 22.52
N LEU A 228 1.47 2.55 21.60
CA LEU A 228 1.17 3.74 20.79
C LEU A 228 -0.19 4.33 21.15
N GLN A 229 -0.23 5.65 21.32
CA GLN A 229 -1.46 6.40 21.59
C GLN A 229 -2.11 6.88 20.28
N VAL A 230 -2.33 5.95 19.35
CA VAL A 230 -2.95 6.22 18.05
C VAL A 230 -4.40 5.72 18.05
N LYS A 231 -5.31 6.57 17.54
CA LYS A 231 -6.75 6.29 17.41
C LYS A 231 -7.08 5.75 16.02
N LYS A 232 -8.28 5.21 15.85
CA LYS A 232 -8.83 4.87 14.53
C LYS A 232 -8.88 6.13 13.66
N ASP A 233 -8.48 6.01 12.40
CA ASP A 233 -8.55 7.10 11.43
C ASP A 233 -10.00 7.38 11.03
N LYS A 234 -10.50 8.57 11.38
CA LYS A 234 -11.87 9.01 11.08
C LYS A 234 -12.08 9.39 9.62
N ASN A 235 -11.00 9.60 8.86
CA ASN A 235 -11.06 10.04 7.46
C ASN A 235 -11.02 8.87 6.46
N GLN A 236 -11.07 7.63 6.94
CA GLN A 236 -11.11 6.44 6.09
C GLN A 236 -12.54 6.02 5.76
N ARG A 237 -12.66 5.10 4.79
CA ARG A 237 -13.93 4.43 4.44
C ARG A 237 -14.62 3.91 5.72
N LYS A 238 -15.96 3.91 5.73
CA LYS A 238 -16.81 3.51 6.87
C LYS A 238 -16.33 2.22 7.57
N PHE A 239 -16.03 1.20 6.78
CA PHE A 239 -15.61 -0.13 7.25
C PHE A 239 -14.09 -0.32 7.36
N CYS A 240 -13.29 0.72 7.08
CA CYS A 240 -11.84 0.66 7.24
C CYS A 240 -11.47 0.69 8.73
N GLY A 241 -10.64 -0.26 9.15
CA GLY A 241 -10.15 -0.37 10.53
C GLY A 241 -8.82 0.35 10.80
N CYS A 242 -8.21 0.98 9.80
CA CYS A 242 -6.86 1.55 9.91
C CYS A 242 -6.74 2.58 11.04
N ASP A 243 -5.58 2.56 11.70
CA ASP A 243 -5.20 3.58 12.68
C ASP A 243 -4.73 4.86 11.96
N GLU A 244 -4.84 5.99 12.66
CA GLU A 244 -4.50 7.32 12.12
C GLU A 244 -3.03 7.39 11.68
N SER A 245 -2.82 7.93 10.49
CA SER A 245 -1.48 8.15 9.92
C SER A 245 -1.46 9.39 9.05
N VAL A 246 -0.25 9.89 8.80
CA VAL A 246 -0.01 10.95 7.82
C VAL A 246 0.54 10.33 6.55
N ASP A 247 -0.20 10.42 5.46
CA ASP A 247 0.26 9.97 4.15
C ASP A 247 1.13 11.04 3.49
N ILE A 248 2.34 10.65 3.07
CA ILE A 248 3.35 11.55 2.52
C ILE A 248 3.50 11.47 1.00
N GLY A 249 2.63 10.71 0.32
CA GLY A 249 2.67 10.60 -1.13
C GLY A 249 1.73 11.56 -1.85
N THR A 250 1.94 11.63 -3.16
CA THR A 250 1.25 12.56 -4.07
C THR A 250 0.52 11.76 -5.14
N TYR A 251 -0.75 12.10 -5.38
CA TYR A 251 -1.52 11.50 -6.48
C TYR A 251 -0.87 11.77 -7.84
N ASP A 252 -1.18 10.95 -8.84
CA ASP A 252 -0.70 11.13 -10.21
C ASP A 252 0.84 11.16 -10.28
N THR A 253 1.51 10.30 -9.50
CA THR A 253 2.98 10.16 -9.53
C THR A 253 3.45 8.71 -9.61
N CYS A 254 2.58 7.73 -9.35
CA CYS A 254 2.97 6.33 -9.40
C CYS A 254 3.23 5.87 -10.85
N LEU A 255 4.37 5.24 -11.11
CA LEU A 255 4.76 4.86 -12.48
C LEU A 255 4.33 3.44 -12.87
N HIS A 256 3.70 2.66 -11.99
CA HIS A 256 3.30 1.27 -12.28
C HIS A 256 2.26 1.13 -13.41
N GLY A 257 1.40 2.13 -13.59
CA GLY A 257 0.45 2.15 -14.71
C GLY A 257 -0.66 1.10 -14.63
N CYS A 258 -1.01 0.63 -13.43
CA CYS A 258 -2.07 -0.36 -13.21
C CYS A 258 -3.44 0.18 -13.65
N ILE A 259 -4.24 -0.65 -14.33
CA ILE A 259 -5.55 -0.23 -14.86
C ILE A 259 -6.57 0.11 -13.76
N TYR A 260 -6.39 -0.48 -12.57
CA TYR A 260 -7.25 -0.33 -11.39
C TYR A 260 -6.76 0.77 -10.44
N CYS A 261 -5.73 1.54 -10.81
CA CYS A 261 -5.13 2.52 -9.93
C CYS A 261 -6.04 3.73 -9.71
N TYR A 262 -6.65 3.84 -8.53
CA TYR A 262 -7.44 5.01 -8.15
C TYR A 262 -6.57 6.27 -7.97
N ALA A 263 -5.28 6.09 -7.67
CA ALA A 263 -4.37 7.19 -7.34
C ALA A 263 -3.83 7.94 -8.57
N ASN A 264 -3.99 7.38 -9.78
CA ASN A 264 -3.55 8.01 -11.02
C ASN A 264 -4.76 8.35 -11.91
N SER A 265 -4.85 9.59 -12.39
CA SER A 265 -5.93 10.11 -13.24
C SER A 265 -5.73 9.76 -14.70
N SER A 266 -4.53 10.03 -15.21
CA SER A 266 -4.17 9.79 -16.59
C SER A 266 -2.65 9.71 -16.73
N ARG A 267 -2.19 9.22 -17.89
CA ARG A 267 -0.74 9.19 -18.18
C ARG A 267 -0.19 10.59 -18.34
N GLU A 268 -0.99 11.52 -18.84
CA GLU A 268 -0.64 12.93 -19.04
C GLU A 268 -0.41 13.62 -17.69
N ALA A 269 -1.28 13.37 -16.71
CA ALA A 269 -1.12 13.90 -15.35
C ALA A 269 0.15 13.36 -14.67
N ILE A 270 0.41 12.05 -14.79
CA ILE A 270 1.65 11.44 -14.30
C ILE A 270 2.86 12.11 -14.93
N ARG A 271 2.90 12.20 -16.26
CA ARG A 271 4.01 12.84 -16.99
C ARG A 271 4.21 14.28 -16.57
N LYS A 272 3.13 15.04 -16.35
CA LYS A 272 3.20 16.44 -15.89
C LYS A 272 3.79 16.53 -14.49
N ASN A 273 3.32 15.72 -13.54
CA ASN A 273 3.74 15.82 -12.15
C ASN A 273 5.18 15.32 -11.96
N VAL A 274 5.56 14.22 -12.60
CA VAL A 274 6.91 13.65 -12.49
C VAL A 274 7.98 14.59 -13.03
N LYS A 275 7.66 15.46 -13.99
CA LYS A 275 8.57 16.53 -14.43
C LYS A 275 8.93 17.53 -13.34
N ASN A 276 8.07 17.68 -12.31
CA ASN A 276 8.34 18.51 -11.13
C ASN A 276 9.01 17.71 -10.00
N PHE A 277 9.49 16.49 -10.27
CA PHE A 277 10.26 15.76 -9.30
C PHE A 277 11.64 16.41 -9.14
N ASP A 278 11.92 16.86 -7.94
CA ASP A 278 13.24 17.30 -7.50
C ASP A 278 13.53 16.61 -6.17
N ILE A 279 14.62 15.85 -6.14
CA ILE A 279 15.07 15.15 -4.93
C ILE A 279 15.31 16.12 -3.75
N ASN A 280 15.67 17.38 -4.04
CA ASN A 280 15.91 18.41 -3.04
C ASN A 280 14.63 19.07 -2.52
N SER A 281 13.55 19.04 -3.29
CA SER A 281 12.27 19.59 -2.88
C SER A 281 11.73 18.88 -1.63
N PRO A 282 11.20 19.61 -0.63
CA PRO A 282 10.52 19.00 0.50
C PRO A 282 9.17 18.40 0.13
N LEU A 283 8.62 18.71 -1.05
CA LEU A 283 7.39 18.10 -1.57
C LEU A 283 7.71 17.08 -2.67
N LEU A 284 6.97 15.97 -2.68
CA LEU A 284 7.09 14.98 -3.75
C LEU A 284 6.40 15.46 -5.03
N CYS A 285 7.16 15.57 -6.12
CA CYS A 285 6.68 15.99 -7.44
C CYS A 285 5.96 17.35 -7.42
N SER A 286 6.40 18.26 -6.55
CA SER A 286 5.83 19.59 -6.36
C SER A 286 6.88 20.50 -5.73
N HIS A 287 6.61 21.81 -5.75
CA HIS A 287 7.42 22.85 -5.10
C HIS A 287 6.48 23.79 -4.36
N LEU A 288 6.99 24.52 -3.36
CA LEU A 288 6.26 25.64 -2.78
C LEU A 288 6.06 26.72 -3.84
N VAL A 289 4.91 27.36 -3.81
CA VAL A 289 4.58 28.50 -4.66
C VAL A 289 4.09 29.66 -3.82
N GLU A 290 4.06 30.86 -4.41
CA GLU A 290 3.47 32.02 -3.77
C GLU A 290 2.00 31.76 -3.38
N GLY A 291 1.62 32.22 -2.19
CA GLY A 291 0.30 31.98 -1.60
C GLY A 291 0.16 30.67 -0.81
N ASP A 292 1.18 29.81 -0.79
CA ASP A 292 1.16 28.60 0.05
C ASP A 292 1.16 28.93 1.55
N ILE A 293 0.23 28.33 2.28
CA ILE A 293 0.15 28.36 3.73
C ILE A 293 0.71 27.05 4.26
N VAL A 294 1.94 27.12 4.81
CA VAL A 294 2.60 25.98 5.43
C VAL A 294 2.22 25.88 6.90
N ARG A 295 1.64 24.75 7.31
CA ARG A 295 1.33 24.44 8.71
C ARG A 295 2.12 23.23 9.18
N GLU A 296 2.64 23.28 10.39
CA GLU A 296 3.33 22.14 10.97
C GLU A 296 2.33 21.12 11.55
N LYS A 297 2.55 19.83 11.31
CA LYS A 297 1.73 18.76 11.85
C LYS A 297 2.09 18.55 13.33
N THR A 298 1.13 18.83 14.20
CA THR A 298 1.23 18.49 15.62
C THR A 298 0.85 17.03 15.87
N LYS A 299 1.41 16.44 16.93
CA LYS A 299 0.91 15.16 17.44
C LYS A 299 -0.45 15.42 18.10
N GLY A 300 -1.48 14.71 17.65
CA GLY A 300 -2.80 14.70 18.27
C GLY A 300 -2.89 13.80 19.49
#